data_AF-A0A914P9R6-F1
#
_entry.id   AF-A0A914P9R6-F1
#
_cell.length_a   1.000
_cell.length_b   1.000
_cell.length_c   1.000
_cell.angle_alpha   90.00
_cell.angle_beta   90.00
_cell.angle_gamma   90.00
#
_symmetry.space_group_name_H-M   'P 1'
#
loop_
_entity.id
_entity.type
_entity.pdbx_description
1 polymer ?
#
loop_
_entity_poly.entity_id
_entity_poly.type
_entity_poly.pdbx_seq_one_letter_code
_entity_poly.pdbx_strand_id
1 'polypeptide(L)'
;MDVQRRWVNFEGLFSGSSDIATLLPTESNEFASASTKFLAVMRNVAGSPRILDVVQMQGAQDLLDGLAETLAKIQNALGDYLEKERSSFPRFYFVGDEDLLEIMGGSKDIFRIMKHLKKMFAGIMAIEYNEKTKLITGMVSREGEHVELNTPVDLNKTPRVNAWLQKLESEMRKTLAKLLAKSLEHFDKFDFQKIDMDSYMGWLDSYPAQIIGITADIWWSHSCEKRLAQSQQLNDVLSAVEKTLELLSDSVLRDQPSLRRKKIETIVSFLLNIFL
;
A
#
# COMPACT_ATOMS: atom_id res chain seq x y z
N MET A 1 31.21 20.24 8.12
CA MET A 1 30.65 18.88 7.96
C MET A 1 29.22 18.89 7.42
N ASP A 2 28.37 19.85 7.80
CA ASP A 2 26.95 19.88 7.40
C ASP A 2 26.73 20.02 5.90
N VAL A 3 27.53 20.86 5.22
CA VAL A 3 27.48 21.04 3.75
C VAL A 3 27.70 19.71 3.03
N GLN A 4 28.74 18.96 3.40
CA GLN A 4 29.04 17.66 2.79
C GLN A 4 27.93 16.65 3.03
N ARG A 5 27.38 16.57 4.26
CA ARG A 5 26.29 15.65 4.59
C ARG A 5 25.05 15.94 3.73
N ARG A 6 24.63 17.20 3.65
CA ARG A 6 23.49 17.61 2.83
C ARG A 6 23.75 17.34 1.35
N TRP A 7 24.94 17.70 0.86
CA TRP A 7 25.30 17.50 -0.54
C TRP A 7 25.28 16.03 -0.95
N VAL A 8 25.82 15.11 -0.14
CA VAL A 8 25.81 13.67 -0.44
C VAL A 8 24.39 13.13 -0.54
N ASN A 9 23.49 13.54 0.38
CA ASN A 9 22.08 13.13 0.32
C ASN A 9 21.40 13.63 -0.95
N PHE A 10 21.60 14.90 -1.30
CA PHE A 10 21.01 15.47 -2.51
C PHE A 10 21.64 14.95 -3.79
N GLU A 11 22.93 14.61 -3.78
CA GLU A 11 23.59 14.02 -4.94
C GLU A 11 22.93 12.69 -5.28
N GLY A 12 22.79 11.78 -4.32
CA GLY A 12 22.08 10.51 -4.54
C GLY A 12 20.62 10.69 -4.98
N LEU A 13 19.96 11.74 -4.48
CA LEU A 13 18.58 12.07 -4.83
C LEU A 13 18.45 12.58 -6.29
N PHE A 14 19.15 13.66 -6.64
CA PHE A 14 19.02 14.35 -7.92
C PHE A 14 19.78 13.65 -9.06
N SER A 15 20.84 12.88 -8.76
CA SER A 15 21.58 12.12 -9.78
C SER A 15 20.91 10.78 -10.12
N GLY A 16 20.20 10.18 -9.16
CA GLY A 16 19.52 8.90 -9.32
C GLY A 16 18.21 8.94 -10.10
N SER A 17 17.56 10.11 -10.23
CA SER A 17 16.26 10.24 -10.88
C SER A 17 16.17 11.49 -11.75
N SER A 18 16.21 11.30 -13.08
CA SER A 18 15.94 12.36 -14.06
C SER A 18 14.54 12.97 -13.91
N ASP A 19 13.63 12.24 -13.28
CA ASP A 19 12.23 12.64 -13.14
C ASP A 19 12.06 13.71 -12.06
N ILE A 20 12.93 13.76 -11.05
CA ILE A 20 12.90 14.82 -10.01
C ILE A 20 13.16 16.19 -10.61
N ALA A 21 14.04 16.28 -11.61
CA ALA A 21 14.29 17.52 -12.34
C ALA A 21 13.05 18.07 -13.06
N THR A 22 12.10 17.20 -13.38
CA THR A 22 10.82 17.62 -13.97
C THR A 22 9.80 18.08 -12.94
N LEU A 23 9.88 17.56 -11.70
CA LEU A 23 8.99 17.94 -10.60
C LEU A 23 9.41 19.24 -9.93
N LEU A 24 10.71 19.40 -9.69
CA LEU A 24 11.33 20.51 -8.95
C LEU A 24 12.45 21.13 -9.80
N PRO A 25 12.11 21.79 -10.92
CA PRO A 25 13.11 22.28 -11.87
C PRO A 25 13.98 23.40 -11.28
N THR A 26 13.40 24.26 -10.45
CA THR A 26 14.11 25.37 -9.80
C THR A 26 15.17 24.83 -8.85
N GLU A 27 14.77 23.95 -7.94
CA GLU A 27 15.62 23.34 -6.92
C GLU A 27 16.70 22.46 -7.55
N SER A 28 16.36 21.76 -8.64
CA SER A 28 17.34 20.96 -9.40
C SER A 28 18.42 21.82 -10.05
N ASN A 29 18.05 22.96 -10.63
CA ASN A 29 19.00 23.90 -11.22
C ASN A 29 19.87 24.57 -10.14
N GLU A 30 19.28 24.95 -9.02
CA GLU A 30 20.01 25.50 -7.87
C GLU A 30 20.99 24.46 -7.30
N PHE A 31 20.57 23.21 -7.16
CA PHE A 31 21.43 22.12 -6.71
C PHE A 31 22.58 21.88 -7.69
N ALA A 32 22.34 21.87 -9.00
CA ALA A 32 23.40 21.70 -10.00
C ALA A 32 24.46 22.81 -9.93
N SER A 33 24.03 24.06 -9.74
CA SER A 33 24.92 25.22 -9.54
C SER A 33 25.72 25.08 -8.24
N ALA A 34 25.06 24.75 -7.13
CA ALA A 34 25.70 24.51 -5.84
C ALA A 34 26.70 23.34 -5.91
N SER A 35 26.33 22.26 -6.59
CA SER A 35 27.16 21.07 -6.77
C SER A 35 28.44 21.38 -7.56
N THR A 36 28.33 22.18 -8.62
CA THR A 36 29.50 22.63 -9.39
C THR A 36 30.49 23.40 -8.52
N LYS A 37 29.99 24.33 -7.68
CA LYS A 37 30.82 25.11 -6.75
C LYS A 37 31.45 24.21 -5.67
N PHE A 38 30.67 23.28 -5.11
CA PHE A 38 31.16 22.33 -4.10
C PHE A 38 32.27 21.44 -4.66
N LEU A 39 32.10 20.86 -5.85
CA LEU A 39 33.12 20.02 -6.50
C LEU A 39 34.39 20.82 -6.84
N ALA A 40 34.28 22.10 -7.18
CA ALA A 40 35.44 22.96 -7.39
C ALA A 40 36.26 23.13 -6.10
N VAL A 41 35.60 23.36 -4.96
CA VAL A 41 36.27 23.41 -3.66
C VAL A 41 36.91 22.07 -3.32
N MET A 42 36.21 20.96 -3.51
CA MET A 42 36.72 19.62 -3.22
C MET A 42 37.93 19.25 -4.09
N ARG A 43 38.00 19.71 -5.36
CA ARG A 43 39.20 19.56 -6.19
C ARG A 43 40.41 20.30 -5.63
N ASN A 44 40.23 21.52 -5.15
CA ASN A 44 41.33 22.30 -4.55
C ASN A 44 41.82 21.63 -3.26
N VAL A 45 40.89 21.16 -2.43
CA VAL A 45 41.20 20.38 -1.21
C VAL A 45 41.94 19.08 -1.55
N ALA A 46 41.57 18.39 -2.63
CA ALA A 46 42.26 17.18 -3.07
C ALA A 46 43.69 17.47 -3.55
N GLY A 47 43.94 18.64 -4.16
CA GLY A 47 45.27 19.08 -4.58
C GLY A 47 46.19 19.41 -3.40
N SER A 48 45.66 20.02 -2.35
CA SER A 48 46.40 20.40 -1.13
C SER A 48 45.63 19.99 0.13
N PRO A 49 45.77 18.74 0.59
CA PRO A 49 44.91 18.18 1.66
C PRO A 49 45.28 18.65 3.08
N ARG A 50 46.36 19.44 3.25
CA ARG A 50 46.76 19.92 4.57
C ARG A 50 45.78 20.99 5.03
N ILE A 51 45.28 20.84 6.26
CA ILE A 51 44.24 21.73 6.80
C ILE A 51 44.64 23.21 6.80
N LEU A 52 45.93 23.51 7.03
CA LEU A 52 46.44 24.89 7.00
C LEU A 52 46.36 25.51 5.60
N ASP A 53 46.59 24.71 4.56
CA ASP A 53 46.51 25.15 3.17
C ASP A 53 45.04 25.39 2.76
N VAL A 54 44.13 24.52 3.23
CA VAL A 54 42.68 24.64 3.00
C VAL A 54 42.09 25.87 3.70
N VAL A 55 42.49 26.14 4.94
CA VAL A 55 42.04 27.32 5.72
C VAL A 55 42.54 28.63 5.11
N GLN A 56 43.70 28.61 4.45
CA GLN A 56 44.25 29.78 3.76
C GLN A 56 43.63 30.03 2.37
N MET A 57 42.76 29.14 1.88
CA MET A 57 42.06 29.38 0.61
C MET A 57 41.16 30.60 0.71
N GLN A 58 41.46 31.62 -0.10
CA GLN A 58 40.73 32.88 -0.10
C GLN A 58 39.25 32.66 -0.50
N GLY A 59 38.33 33.17 0.31
CA GLY A 59 36.88 33.08 0.07
C GLY A 59 36.27 31.70 0.28
N ALA A 60 37.03 30.71 0.78
CA ALA A 60 36.50 29.36 1.00
C ALA A 60 35.39 29.31 2.07
N GLN A 61 35.52 30.12 3.12
CA GLN A 61 34.52 30.21 4.17
C GLN A 61 33.21 30.80 3.64
N ASP A 62 33.26 31.97 2.99
CA ASP A 62 32.07 32.62 2.40
C ASP A 62 31.36 31.70 1.39
N LEU A 63 32.14 30.93 0.61
CA LEU A 63 31.60 29.99 -0.37
C LEU A 63 30.90 28.81 0.33
N LEU A 64 31.50 28.24 1.39
CA LEU A 64 30.89 27.16 2.16
C LEU A 64 29.64 27.62 2.91
N ASP A 65 29.63 28.84 3.46
CA ASP A 65 28.46 29.42 4.13
C ASP A 65 27.33 29.66 3.12
N GLY A 66 27.64 30.20 1.94
CA GLY A 66 26.69 30.34 0.85
C GLY A 66 26.12 28.99 0.36
N LEU A 67 26.96 27.96 0.26
CA LEU A 67 26.50 26.60 -0.06
C LEU A 67 25.59 26.04 1.03
N ALA A 68 25.91 26.25 2.31
CA ALA A 68 25.09 25.81 3.42
C ALA A 68 23.68 26.43 3.36
N GLU A 69 23.59 27.73 3.03
CA GLU A 69 22.34 28.46 2.87
C GLU A 69 21.54 27.95 1.66
N THR A 70 22.16 27.79 0.49
CA THR A 70 21.50 27.24 -0.70
C THR A 70 20.97 25.83 -0.45
N LEU A 71 21.78 24.95 0.13
CA LEU A 71 21.34 23.59 0.45
C LEU A 71 20.22 23.56 1.50
N ALA A 72 20.19 24.51 2.44
CA ALA A 72 19.09 24.63 3.39
C ALA A 72 17.78 25.05 2.70
N LYS A 73 17.85 26.01 1.76
CA LYS A 73 16.69 26.45 0.97
C LYS A 73 16.10 25.31 0.16
N ILE A 74 16.95 24.56 -0.54
CA ILE A 74 16.54 23.36 -1.29
C ILE A 74 15.89 22.33 -0.36
N GLN A 75 16.46 22.10 0.83
CA GLN A 75 15.91 21.16 1.80
C GLN A 75 14.52 21.56 2.28
N ASN A 76 14.30 22.85 2.57
CA ASN A 76 12.99 23.35 2.98
C ASN A 76 11.97 23.24 1.85
N ALA A 77 12.33 23.64 0.62
CA ALA A 77 11.44 23.54 -0.54
C ALA A 77 11.04 22.08 -0.84
N LEU A 78 11.99 21.14 -0.74
CA LEU A 78 11.72 19.71 -0.88
C LEU A 78 10.79 19.20 0.22
N GLY A 79 11.03 19.62 1.47
CA GLY A 79 10.18 19.28 2.62
C GLY A 79 8.74 19.76 2.42
N ASP A 80 8.55 21.02 2.03
CA ASP A 80 7.24 21.62 1.77
C ASP A 80 6.52 20.90 0.61
N TYR A 81 7.25 20.53 -0.44
CA TYR A 81 6.71 19.75 -1.56
C TYR A 81 6.23 18.37 -1.10
N LEU A 82 7.06 17.61 -0.38
CA LEU A 82 6.71 16.28 0.11
C LEU A 82 5.54 16.32 1.09
N GLU A 83 5.51 17.33 1.96
CA GLU A 83 4.43 17.51 2.91
C GLU A 83 3.10 17.82 2.23
N LYS A 84 3.13 18.64 1.17
CA LYS A 84 1.95 18.89 0.33
C LYS A 84 1.44 17.61 -0.34
N GLU A 85 2.34 16.78 -0.87
CA GLU A 85 1.96 15.51 -1.48
C GLU A 85 1.39 14.54 -0.42
N ARG A 86 2.00 14.45 0.76
CA ARG A 86 1.50 13.67 1.91
C ARG A 86 0.12 14.11 2.36
N SER A 87 -0.09 15.41 2.48
CA SER A 87 -1.39 16.00 2.79
C SER A 87 -2.44 15.70 1.72
N SER A 88 -2.03 15.56 0.46
CA SER A 88 -2.93 15.17 -0.62
C SER A 88 -3.35 13.70 -0.52
N PHE A 89 -2.47 12.79 -0.09
CA PHE A 89 -2.80 11.38 0.06
C PHE A 89 -2.17 10.80 1.33
N PRO A 90 -2.94 10.65 2.42
CA PRO A 90 -2.41 10.30 3.74
C PRO A 90 -1.59 9.01 3.81
N ARG A 91 -1.75 8.07 2.86
CA ARG A 91 -0.92 6.86 2.86
C ARG A 91 0.55 7.13 2.52
N PHE A 92 0.87 8.29 1.97
CA PHE A 92 2.25 8.70 1.75
C PHE A 92 3.02 8.99 3.05
N TYR A 93 2.35 9.09 4.20
CA TYR A 93 3.04 9.10 5.50
C TYR A 93 3.67 7.75 5.87
N PHE A 94 3.27 6.66 5.22
CA PHE A 94 3.85 5.32 5.43
C PHE A 94 5.09 5.04 4.56
N VAL A 95 5.47 5.98 3.69
CA VAL A 95 6.66 5.86 2.84
C VAL A 95 7.69 6.93 3.18
N GLY A 96 8.97 6.57 3.07
CA GLY A 96 10.08 7.51 3.27
C GLY A 96 10.15 8.55 2.15
N ASP A 97 10.93 9.62 2.37
CA ASP A 97 11.08 10.71 1.40
C ASP A 97 11.63 10.21 0.04
N GLU A 98 12.59 9.28 0.06
CA GLU A 98 13.17 8.69 -1.15
C GLU A 98 12.12 7.90 -1.95
N ASP A 99 11.35 7.03 -1.28
CA ASP A 99 10.27 6.26 -1.91
C ASP A 99 9.19 7.19 -2.48
N LEU A 100 8.83 8.25 -1.75
CA LEU A 100 7.82 9.20 -2.19
C LEU A 100 8.28 9.94 -3.45
N LEU A 101 9.54 10.36 -3.50
CA LEU A 101 10.10 10.99 -4.69
C LEU A 101 10.16 10.03 -5.88
N GLU A 102 10.48 8.76 -5.66
CA GLU A 102 10.42 7.73 -6.71
C GLU A 102 8.97 7.56 -7.24
N ILE A 103 7.97 7.55 -6.36
CA ILE A 103 6.55 7.48 -6.75
C ILE A 103 6.13 8.71 -7.55
N MET A 104 6.53 9.91 -7.14
CA MET A 104 6.16 11.16 -7.82
C MET A 104 6.87 11.29 -9.17
N GLY A 105 8.17 10.94 -9.23
CA GLY A 105 8.98 11.01 -10.44
C GLY A 105 8.56 9.95 -11.46
N GLY A 106 8.33 8.72 -11.00
CA GLY A 106 7.86 7.60 -11.79
C GLY A 106 6.36 7.63 -12.14
N SER A 107 5.69 8.78 -12.03
CA SER A 107 4.23 8.90 -12.18
C SER A 107 3.63 8.30 -13.45
N LYS A 108 4.41 8.19 -14.53
CA LYS A 108 4.01 7.62 -15.81
C LYS A 108 4.21 6.11 -15.91
N ASP A 109 5.08 5.55 -15.07
CA ASP A 109 5.42 4.12 -15.05
C ASP A 109 4.77 3.44 -13.84
N ILE A 110 3.60 2.85 -14.09
CA ILE A 110 2.82 2.20 -13.04
C ILE A 110 3.60 1.06 -12.36
N PHE A 111 4.50 0.39 -13.08
CA PHE A 111 5.25 -0.74 -12.55
C PHE A 111 6.28 -0.30 -11.50
N ARG A 112 6.78 0.93 -11.58
CA ARG A 112 7.59 1.52 -10.50
C ARG A 112 6.74 1.74 -9.26
N ILE A 113 5.58 2.38 -9.43
CA ILE A 113 4.67 2.68 -8.31
C ILE A 113 4.19 1.39 -7.61
N MET A 114 3.96 0.32 -8.36
CA MET A 114 3.56 -0.99 -7.83
C MET A 114 4.50 -1.53 -6.75
N LYS A 115 5.82 -1.25 -6.83
CA LYS A 115 6.80 -1.71 -5.84
C LYS A 115 6.58 -1.12 -4.44
N HIS A 116 5.96 0.05 -4.37
CA HIS A 116 5.71 0.79 -3.13
C HIS A 116 4.30 0.53 -2.56
N LEU A 117 3.39 -0.11 -3.31
CA LEU A 117 2.02 -0.40 -2.85
C LEU A 117 2.00 -1.17 -1.53
N LYS A 118 2.89 -2.16 -1.36
CA LYS A 118 3.03 -2.95 -0.12
C LYS A 118 3.40 -2.13 1.12
N LYS A 119 3.96 -0.92 0.95
CA LYS A 119 4.26 0.01 2.04
C LYS A 119 3.05 0.89 2.37
N MET A 120 2.23 1.21 1.36
CA MET A 120 1.05 2.07 1.49
C MET A 120 -0.24 1.33 1.89
N PHE A 121 -0.33 0.04 1.55
CA PHE A 121 -1.51 -0.80 1.76
C PHE A 121 -1.12 -2.11 2.45
N ALA A 122 -1.88 -2.50 3.48
CA ALA A 122 -1.62 -3.73 4.22
C ALA A 122 -1.88 -5.00 3.39
N GLY A 123 -2.96 -5.00 2.59
CA GLY A 123 -3.43 -6.18 1.85
C GLY A 123 -3.22 -6.15 0.34
N ILE A 124 -2.68 -5.05 -0.21
CA ILE A 124 -2.43 -4.93 -1.67
C ILE A 124 -0.93 -5.08 -1.92
N MET A 125 -0.56 -6.20 -2.53
CA MET A 125 0.81 -6.44 -2.99
C MET A 125 1.01 -5.94 -4.43
N ALA A 126 0.00 -6.12 -5.27
CA ALA A 126 0.01 -5.69 -6.66
C ALA A 126 -1.40 -5.28 -7.11
N ILE A 127 -1.46 -4.64 -8.27
CA ILE A 127 -2.68 -4.30 -8.98
C ILE A 127 -2.65 -4.94 -10.36
N GLU A 128 -3.82 -5.29 -10.88
CA GLU A 128 -3.95 -5.71 -12.27
C GLU A 128 -4.13 -4.48 -13.15
N TYR A 129 -3.19 -4.30 -14.07
CA TYR A 129 -3.16 -3.18 -14.98
C TYR A 129 -3.19 -3.66 -16.42
N ASN A 130 -4.13 -3.12 -17.20
CA ASN A 130 -4.21 -3.37 -18.62
C ASN A 130 -3.53 -2.23 -19.38
N GLU A 131 -2.36 -2.49 -19.98
CA GLU A 131 -1.57 -1.48 -20.71
C GLU A 131 -2.31 -0.88 -21.92
N LYS A 132 -3.17 -1.66 -22.59
CA LYS A 132 -3.88 -1.21 -23.80
C LYS A 132 -4.97 -0.21 -23.45
N THR A 133 -5.74 -0.49 -22.41
CA THR A 133 -6.86 0.36 -21.99
C THR A 133 -6.44 1.38 -20.92
N LYS A 134 -5.27 1.20 -20.32
CA LYS A 134 -4.76 1.95 -19.16
C LYS A 134 -5.71 1.92 -17.97
N LEU A 135 -6.36 0.78 -17.76
CA LEU A 135 -7.28 0.55 -16.66
C LEU A 135 -6.64 -0.33 -15.59
N ILE A 136 -6.84 0.04 -14.33
CA ILE A 136 -6.62 -0.85 -13.19
C ILE A 136 -7.91 -1.62 -12.94
N THR A 137 -7.86 -2.94 -13.09
CA THR A 137 -9.03 -3.83 -13.06
C THR A 137 -9.18 -4.60 -11.76
N GLY A 138 -8.09 -4.81 -11.02
CA GLY A 138 -8.10 -5.67 -9.85
C GLY A 138 -6.96 -5.39 -8.88
N MET A 139 -7.07 -6.01 -7.71
CA MET A 139 -6.08 -5.95 -6.63
C MET A 139 -5.63 -7.37 -6.31
N VAL A 140 -4.35 -7.53 -6.00
CA VAL A 140 -3.74 -8.83 -5.70
C VAL A 140 -3.01 -8.76 -4.37
N SER A 141 -3.32 -9.70 -3.48
CA SER A 141 -2.65 -9.86 -2.18
C SER A 141 -1.29 -10.55 -2.30
N ARG A 142 -0.55 -10.61 -1.19
CA ARG A 142 0.73 -11.35 -1.14
C ARG A 142 0.53 -12.86 -1.29
N GLU A 143 -0.61 -13.36 -0.83
CA GLU A 143 -0.99 -14.77 -0.85
C GLU A 143 -1.56 -15.21 -2.20
N GLY A 144 -1.71 -14.29 -3.15
CA GLY A 144 -2.26 -14.54 -4.49
C GLY A 144 -3.78 -14.43 -4.58
N GLU A 145 -4.46 -13.99 -3.50
CA GLU A 145 -5.88 -13.65 -3.57
C GLU A 145 -6.09 -12.46 -4.52
N HIS A 146 -7.02 -12.62 -5.45
CA HIS A 146 -7.39 -11.62 -6.43
C HIS A 146 -8.78 -11.06 -6.13
N VAL A 147 -8.93 -9.74 -6.29
CA VAL A 147 -10.20 -9.02 -6.17
C VAL A 147 -10.38 -8.11 -7.37
N GLU A 148 -11.31 -8.46 -8.25
CA GLU A 148 -11.73 -7.59 -9.36
C GLU A 148 -12.48 -6.37 -8.82
N LEU A 149 -12.10 -5.18 -9.27
CA LEU A 149 -12.76 -3.93 -8.92
C LEU A 149 -14.12 -3.85 -9.59
N ASN A 150 -15.15 -3.47 -8.84
CA ASN A 150 -16.49 -3.25 -9.39
C ASN A 150 -16.50 -2.14 -10.44
N THR A 151 -15.63 -1.14 -10.31
CA THR A 151 -15.45 -0.10 -11.31
C THR A 151 -13.95 0.10 -11.53
N PRO A 152 -13.43 -0.23 -12.72
CA PRO A 152 -12.01 -0.06 -13.03
C PRO A 152 -11.56 1.40 -12.89
N VAL A 153 -10.32 1.60 -12.47
CA VAL A 153 -9.72 2.94 -12.36
C VAL A 153 -9.04 3.28 -13.68
N ASP A 154 -9.51 4.35 -14.33
CA ASP A 154 -9.00 4.81 -15.63
C ASP A 154 -7.90 5.86 -15.47
N LEU A 155 -6.67 5.48 -15.83
CA LEU A 155 -5.51 6.37 -15.72
C LEU A 155 -5.47 7.45 -16.80
N ASN A 156 -6.22 7.31 -17.90
CA ASN A 156 -6.34 8.40 -18.88
C ASN A 156 -7.16 9.57 -18.30
N LYS A 157 -8.18 9.27 -17.51
CA LYS A 157 -9.03 10.29 -16.86
C LYS A 157 -8.42 10.84 -15.59
N THR A 158 -7.54 10.08 -14.95
CA THR A 158 -6.93 10.46 -13.66
C THR A 158 -5.41 10.24 -13.72
N PRO A 159 -4.67 11.12 -14.43
CA PRO A 159 -3.25 10.91 -14.69
C PRO A 159 -2.34 11.20 -13.48
N ARG A 160 -2.83 11.96 -12.48
CA ARG A 160 -2.04 12.28 -11.28
C ARG A 160 -2.02 11.09 -10.32
N VAL A 161 -0.84 10.79 -9.79
CA VAL A 161 -0.60 9.60 -8.94
C VAL A 161 -1.46 9.59 -7.69
N ASN A 162 -1.43 10.67 -6.93
CA ASN A 162 -2.26 10.84 -5.75
C ASN A 162 -3.76 10.66 -6.06
N ALA A 163 -4.24 11.21 -7.18
CA ALA A 163 -5.65 11.17 -7.54
C ALA A 163 -6.11 9.74 -7.92
N TRP A 164 -5.34 8.98 -8.69
CA TRP A 164 -5.74 7.61 -9.02
C TRP A 164 -5.56 6.64 -7.84
N LEU A 165 -4.55 6.86 -6.98
CA LEU A 165 -4.39 6.08 -5.74
C LEU A 165 -5.56 6.30 -4.78
N GLN A 166 -6.02 7.54 -4.61
CA GLN A 166 -7.24 7.85 -3.86
C GLN A 166 -8.47 7.15 -4.46
N LYS A 167 -8.57 7.14 -5.80
CA LYS A 167 -9.68 6.48 -6.48
C LYS A 167 -9.63 4.96 -6.32
N LEU A 168 -8.45 4.36 -6.41
CA LEU A 168 -8.22 2.94 -6.10
C LEU A 168 -8.66 2.62 -4.67
N GLU A 169 -8.27 3.44 -3.69
CA GLU A 169 -8.69 3.24 -2.30
C GLU A 169 -10.22 3.38 -2.10
N SER A 170 -10.85 4.29 -2.81
CA SER A 170 -12.31 4.44 -2.80
C SER A 170 -13.00 3.22 -3.41
N GLU A 171 -12.56 2.79 -4.58
CA GLU A 171 -13.13 1.63 -5.28
C GLU A 171 -12.83 0.31 -4.58
N MET A 172 -11.68 0.17 -3.91
CA MET A 172 -11.38 -0.95 -3.01
C MET A 172 -12.48 -1.09 -1.95
N ARG A 173 -12.78 -0.01 -1.22
CA ARG A 173 -13.79 -0.01 -0.15
C ARG A 173 -15.18 -0.33 -0.68
N LYS A 174 -15.58 0.30 -1.79
CA LYS A 174 -16.89 0.04 -2.42
C LYS A 174 -17.02 -1.39 -2.94
N THR A 175 -15.96 -1.91 -3.56
CA THR A 175 -15.93 -3.28 -4.09
C THR A 175 -16.06 -4.28 -2.96
N LEU A 176 -15.29 -4.13 -1.88
CA LEU A 176 -15.37 -5.00 -0.71
C LEU A 176 -16.74 -4.92 -0.03
N ALA A 177 -17.32 -3.71 0.13
CA ALA A 177 -18.66 -3.55 0.70
C ALA A 177 -19.74 -4.24 -0.16
N LYS A 178 -19.64 -4.14 -1.49
CA LYS A 178 -20.55 -4.83 -2.41
C LYS A 178 -20.38 -6.35 -2.37
N LEU A 179 -19.14 -6.83 -2.28
CA LEU A 179 -18.85 -8.25 -2.11
C LEU A 179 -19.39 -8.77 -0.77
N LEU A 180 -19.31 -7.98 0.30
CA LEU A 180 -19.91 -8.33 1.59
C LEU A 180 -21.42 -8.49 1.51
N ALA A 181 -22.12 -7.53 0.92
CA ALA A 181 -23.57 -7.62 0.73
C ALA A 181 -23.96 -8.87 -0.08
N LYS A 182 -23.26 -9.13 -1.20
CA LYS A 182 -23.45 -10.34 -2.00
C LYS A 182 -23.13 -11.63 -1.24
N SER A 183 -22.11 -11.59 -0.39
CA SER A 183 -21.70 -12.74 0.42
C SER A 183 -22.76 -13.07 1.46
N LEU A 184 -23.32 -12.07 2.15
CA LEU A 184 -24.43 -12.22 3.08
C LEU A 184 -25.67 -12.79 2.40
N GLU A 185 -26.08 -12.24 1.25
CA GLU A 185 -27.22 -12.77 0.49
C GLU A 185 -27.04 -14.22 0.01
N HIS A 186 -25.80 -14.61 -0.30
CA HIS A 186 -25.46 -15.99 -0.63
C HIS A 186 -25.52 -16.84 0.64
N PHE A 187 -24.95 -16.36 1.74
CA PHE A 187 -24.85 -17.09 3.00
C PHE A 187 -26.22 -17.34 3.65
N ASP A 188 -27.14 -16.39 3.57
CA ASP A 188 -28.52 -16.51 4.07
C ASP A 188 -29.33 -17.62 3.37
N LYS A 189 -28.90 -18.07 2.19
CA LYS A 189 -29.53 -19.18 1.47
C LYS A 189 -29.05 -20.54 1.94
N PHE A 190 -27.98 -20.62 2.74
CA PHE A 190 -27.53 -21.88 3.29
C PHE A 190 -28.52 -22.41 4.32
N ASP A 191 -28.95 -23.66 4.10
CA ASP A 191 -29.57 -24.45 5.15
C ASP A 191 -28.48 -25.18 5.94
N PHE A 192 -28.09 -24.62 7.09
CA PHE A 192 -27.08 -25.21 7.97
C PHE A 192 -27.50 -26.58 8.54
N GLN A 193 -28.77 -26.97 8.43
CA GLN A 193 -29.19 -28.33 8.81
C GLN A 193 -28.78 -29.38 7.77
N LYS A 194 -28.60 -28.97 6.51
CA LYS A 194 -28.27 -29.82 5.35
C LYS A 194 -27.19 -29.15 4.50
N ILE A 195 -26.10 -28.75 5.14
CA ILE A 195 -25.03 -28.02 4.46
C ILE A 195 -24.31 -28.97 3.48
N ASP A 196 -24.33 -28.59 2.20
CA ASP A 196 -23.64 -29.33 1.15
C ASP A 196 -22.20 -28.82 1.02
N MET A 197 -21.23 -29.75 0.97
CA MET A 197 -19.81 -29.42 0.91
C MET A 197 -19.47 -28.62 -0.34
N ASP A 198 -20.00 -29.03 -1.50
CA ASP A 198 -19.68 -28.38 -2.78
C ASP A 198 -20.27 -26.97 -2.82
N SER A 199 -21.48 -26.77 -2.30
CA SER A 199 -22.11 -25.46 -2.19
C SER A 199 -21.33 -24.53 -1.25
N TYR A 200 -20.90 -25.01 -0.08
CA TYR A 200 -20.12 -24.21 0.86
C TYR A 200 -18.73 -23.85 0.32
N MET A 201 -18.04 -24.81 -0.31
CA MET A 201 -16.75 -24.57 -0.96
C MET A 201 -16.89 -23.60 -2.15
N GLY A 202 -17.97 -23.70 -2.92
CA GLY A 202 -18.28 -22.76 -4.00
C GLY A 202 -18.46 -21.32 -3.49
N TRP A 203 -19.07 -21.15 -2.31
CA TRP A 203 -19.11 -19.85 -1.63
C TRP A 203 -17.71 -19.38 -1.20
N LEU A 204 -16.90 -20.24 -0.58
CA LEU A 204 -15.53 -19.90 -0.17
C LEU A 204 -14.63 -19.45 -1.34
N ASP A 205 -14.83 -20.02 -2.52
CA ASP A 205 -14.07 -19.65 -3.72
C ASP A 205 -14.55 -18.34 -4.33
N SER A 206 -15.83 -18.01 -4.17
CA SER A 206 -16.46 -16.85 -4.81
C SER A 206 -16.12 -15.51 -4.15
N TYR A 207 -15.70 -15.51 -2.89
CA TYR A 207 -15.46 -14.28 -2.13
C TYR A 207 -14.04 -14.22 -1.53
N PRO A 208 -13.50 -13.01 -1.29
CA PRO A 208 -12.21 -12.85 -0.62
C PRO A 208 -12.25 -13.35 0.84
N ALA A 209 -11.12 -13.79 1.37
CA ALA A 209 -10.96 -14.35 2.71
C ALA A 209 -11.50 -13.40 3.79
N GLN A 210 -11.19 -12.10 3.68
CA GLN A 210 -11.67 -11.08 4.61
C GLN A 210 -13.20 -10.98 4.60
N ILE A 211 -13.82 -11.05 3.42
CA ILE A 211 -15.27 -10.95 3.27
C ILE A 211 -15.95 -12.18 3.86
N ILE A 212 -15.38 -13.35 3.64
CA ILE A 212 -15.84 -14.63 4.19
C ILE A 212 -15.85 -14.59 5.72
N GLY A 213 -14.75 -14.16 6.34
CA GLY A 213 -14.68 -14.00 7.79
C GLY A 213 -15.78 -13.08 8.31
N ILE A 214 -15.83 -11.84 7.80
CA ILE A 214 -16.84 -10.85 8.23
C ILE A 214 -18.28 -11.35 8.01
N THR A 215 -18.54 -12.11 6.94
CA THR A 215 -19.86 -12.70 6.69
C THR A 215 -20.23 -13.68 7.81
N ALA A 216 -19.30 -14.55 8.23
CA ALA A 216 -19.51 -15.47 9.33
C ALA A 216 -19.74 -14.73 10.67
N ASP A 217 -18.95 -13.68 10.95
CA ASP A 217 -19.10 -12.84 12.16
C ASP A 217 -20.49 -12.22 12.24
N ILE A 218 -20.95 -11.61 11.13
CA ILE A 218 -22.25 -10.94 11.06
C ILE A 218 -23.37 -11.95 11.23
N TRP A 219 -23.31 -13.08 10.50
CA TRP A 219 -24.33 -14.11 10.60
C TRP A 219 -24.42 -14.68 12.02
N TRP A 220 -23.29 -14.98 12.64
CA TRP A 220 -23.26 -15.52 14.00
C TRP A 220 -23.83 -14.51 15.01
N SER A 221 -23.35 -13.27 14.97
CA SER A 221 -23.80 -12.21 15.88
C SER A 221 -25.28 -11.94 15.73
N HIS A 222 -25.78 -11.83 14.49
CA HIS A 222 -27.19 -11.60 14.20
C HIS A 222 -28.07 -12.77 14.65
N SER A 223 -27.61 -14.01 14.45
CA SER A 223 -28.34 -15.21 14.87
C SER A 223 -28.45 -15.28 16.40
N CYS A 224 -27.36 -14.99 17.11
CA CYS A 224 -27.36 -14.90 18.58
C CYS A 224 -28.30 -13.80 19.07
N GLU A 225 -28.18 -12.57 18.56
CA GLU A 225 -29.02 -11.44 18.96
C GLU A 225 -30.51 -11.73 18.75
N LYS A 226 -30.87 -12.30 17.59
CA LYS A 226 -32.25 -12.66 17.26
C LYS A 226 -32.84 -13.68 18.25
N ARG A 227 -32.07 -14.70 18.63
CA ARG A 227 -32.51 -15.72 19.60
C ARG A 227 -32.62 -15.15 21.00
N LEU A 228 -31.65 -14.34 21.41
CA LEU A 228 -31.66 -13.67 22.72
C LEU A 228 -32.83 -12.70 22.86
N ALA A 229 -33.13 -11.90 21.83
CA ALA A 229 -34.28 -11.02 21.80
C ALA A 229 -35.62 -11.78 21.94
N GLN A 230 -35.67 -13.02 21.46
CA GLN A 230 -36.82 -13.91 21.60
C GLN A 230 -36.80 -14.76 22.88
N SER A 231 -35.81 -14.55 23.77
CA SER A 231 -35.58 -15.37 24.98
C SER A 231 -35.47 -16.87 24.69
N GLN A 232 -34.91 -17.22 23.52
CA GLN A 232 -34.69 -18.60 23.10
C GLN A 232 -33.25 -19.05 23.40
N GLN A 233 -33.06 -20.36 23.52
CA GLN A 233 -31.73 -20.96 23.65
C GLN A 233 -30.95 -20.87 22.34
N LEU A 234 -29.61 -20.91 22.43
CA LEU A 234 -28.70 -20.78 21.28
C LEU A 234 -28.29 -22.13 20.67
N ASN A 235 -28.94 -23.23 21.05
CA ASN A 235 -28.53 -24.59 20.66
C ASN A 235 -28.55 -24.80 19.14
N ASP A 236 -29.45 -24.12 18.43
CA ASP A 236 -29.52 -24.18 16.97
C ASP A 236 -28.33 -23.45 16.31
N VAL A 237 -27.91 -22.31 16.86
CA VAL A 237 -26.73 -21.56 16.41
C VAL A 237 -25.46 -22.38 16.68
N LEU A 238 -25.35 -22.94 17.88
CA LEU A 238 -24.25 -23.85 18.24
C LEU A 238 -24.17 -25.04 17.28
N SER A 239 -25.30 -25.74 17.06
CA SER A 239 -25.34 -26.89 16.16
C SER A 239 -24.98 -26.54 14.71
N ALA A 240 -25.39 -25.36 14.22
CA ALA A 240 -25.03 -24.90 12.87
C ALA A 240 -23.52 -24.64 12.72
N VAL A 241 -22.89 -24.09 13.76
CA VAL A 241 -21.45 -23.88 13.74
C VAL A 241 -20.68 -25.20 13.89
N GLU A 242 -21.10 -26.10 14.78
CA GLU A 242 -20.51 -27.44 14.92
C GLU A 242 -20.52 -28.21 13.59
N LYS A 243 -21.67 -28.22 12.90
CA LYS A 243 -21.79 -28.83 11.56
C LYS A 243 -20.86 -28.20 10.52
N THR A 244 -20.68 -26.88 10.59
CA THR A 244 -19.78 -26.16 9.70
C THR A 244 -18.32 -26.52 10.00
N LEU A 245 -17.95 -26.65 11.29
CA LEU A 245 -16.63 -27.11 11.71
C LEU A 245 -16.34 -28.54 11.27
N GLU A 246 -17.31 -29.46 11.39
CA GLU A 246 -17.19 -30.83 10.89
C GLU A 246 -16.93 -30.85 9.38
N LEU A 247 -17.72 -30.11 8.61
CA LEU A 247 -17.55 -29.97 7.16
C LEU A 247 -16.17 -29.42 6.79
N LEU A 248 -15.73 -28.36 7.48
CA LEU A 248 -14.42 -27.75 7.24
C LEU A 248 -13.28 -28.70 7.63
N SER A 249 -13.39 -29.41 8.75
CA SER A 249 -12.42 -30.44 9.17
C SER A 249 -12.27 -31.53 8.10
N ASP A 250 -13.38 -32.07 7.60
CA ASP A 250 -13.38 -33.07 6.54
C ASP A 250 -12.76 -32.55 5.23
N SER A 251 -12.95 -31.26 4.95
CA SER A 251 -12.39 -30.63 3.75
C SER A 251 -10.87 -30.44 3.82
N VAL A 252 -10.32 -30.19 5.01
CA VAL A 252 -8.86 -30.01 5.24
C VAL A 252 -8.12 -31.34 5.09
N LEU A 253 -8.77 -32.47 5.38
CA LEU A 253 -8.22 -33.81 5.17
C LEU A 253 -8.04 -34.16 3.68
N ARG A 254 -8.68 -33.42 2.77
CA ARG A 254 -8.56 -33.59 1.31
C ARG A 254 -7.50 -32.67 0.73
N ASP A 255 -7.05 -32.97 -0.48
CA ASP A 255 -6.17 -32.05 -1.21
C ASP A 255 -6.93 -30.78 -1.61
N GLN A 256 -6.35 -29.62 -1.35
CA GLN A 256 -6.99 -28.32 -1.53
C GLN A 256 -6.01 -27.34 -2.15
N PRO A 257 -6.48 -26.41 -3.01
CA PRO A 257 -5.67 -25.30 -3.48
C PRO A 257 -5.11 -24.50 -2.30
N SER A 258 -3.87 -24.02 -2.43
CA SER A 258 -3.16 -23.33 -1.36
C SER A 258 -3.93 -22.13 -0.78
N LEU A 259 -4.59 -21.34 -1.63
CA LEU A 259 -5.39 -20.20 -1.20
C LEU A 259 -6.64 -20.65 -0.42
N ARG A 260 -7.37 -21.65 -0.93
CA ARG A 260 -8.58 -22.17 -0.27
C ARG A 260 -8.23 -22.77 1.09
N ARG A 261 -7.12 -23.51 1.20
CA ARG A 261 -6.64 -24.05 2.47
C ARG A 261 -6.43 -22.95 3.52
N LYS A 262 -5.77 -21.85 3.15
CA LYS A 262 -5.60 -20.69 4.06
C LYS A 262 -6.93 -20.05 4.46
N LYS A 263 -7.90 -19.94 3.53
CA LYS A 263 -9.25 -19.45 3.86
C LYS A 263 -9.94 -20.34 4.89
N ILE A 264 -9.89 -21.65 4.68
CA ILE A 264 -10.47 -22.64 5.60
C ILE A 264 -9.81 -22.54 6.98
N GLU A 265 -8.47 -22.53 7.05
CA GLU A 265 -7.73 -22.38 8.32
C GLU A 265 -8.12 -21.11 9.08
N THR A 266 -8.33 -20.00 8.35
CA THR A 266 -8.76 -18.72 8.93
C THR A 266 -10.16 -18.83 9.54
N ILE A 267 -11.11 -19.46 8.82
CA ILE A 267 -12.49 -19.64 9.29
C ILE A 267 -12.55 -20.62 10.46
N VAL A 268 -11.83 -21.74 10.40
CA VAL A 268 -11.78 -22.71 11.49
C VAL A 268 -11.23 -22.05 12.75
N SER A 269 -10.13 -21.31 12.64
CA SER A 269 -9.56 -20.56 13.77
C SER A 269 -10.55 -19.55 14.35
N PHE A 270 -11.30 -18.87 13.47
CA PHE A 270 -12.32 -17.91 13.88
C PHE A 270 -13.49 -18.59 14.61
N LEU A 271 -14.09 -19.64 14.01
CA LEU A 271 -15.21 -20.37 14.60
C LEU A 271 -14.82 -21.00 15.95
N LEU A 272 -13.59 -21.46 16.11
CA LEU A 272 -13.08 -21.97 17.39
C LEU A 272 -12.95 -20.87 18.45
N ASN A 273 -12.50 -19.67 18.07
CA ASN A 273 -12.37 -18.54 19.01
C ASN A 273 -13.72 -18.01 19.51
N ILE A 274 -14.82 -18.27 18.82
CA ILE A 274 -16.17 -17.94 19.31
C ILE A 274 -16.56 -18.82 20.51
N PHE A 275 -16.00 -20.04 20.63
CA PHE A 275 -16.38 -21.00 21.67
C PHE A 275 -15.49 -20.99 22.92
N LEU A 276 -14.34 -20.33 22.87
CA LEU A 276 -13.41 -20.19 24.00
C LEU A 276 -13.59 -18.83 24.68
#